data_AF-A0A8S3KDY7-F1
#
_entry.id   AF-A0A8S3KDY7-F1
#
_cell.length_a   1.000
_cell.length_b   1.000
_cell.length_c   1.000
_cell.angle_alpha   90.00
_cell.angle_beta   90.00
_cell.angle_gamma   90.00
#
_symmetry.space_group_name_H-M   'P 1'
#
loop_
_entity.id
_entity.type
_entity.pdbx_description
1 polymer ?
#
loop_
_entity_poly.entity_id
_entity_poly.type
_entity_poly.pdbx_seq_one_letter_code
_entity_poly.pdbx_strand_id
1 'polypeptide(L)'
;MYIVTYLFNIEYSYNPCKPFTELPSCQGVAACQVSTDGKYSFSIGKQESAKWNSGGIGGGPSVTYTDGPKTLVVTLVCVKNETDELEALGEATTNNYKMRLTNKCACWDGCG
;
A
#
# COMPACT_ATOMS: atom_id res chain seq x y z
N MET A 1 -8.88 10.09 -3.58
CA MET A 1 -9.48 8.85 -3.07
C MET A 1 -8.35 7.87 -2.83
N TYR A 2 -8.27 7.30 -1.65
CA TYR A 2 -7.32 6.27 -1.24
C TYR A 2 -8.12 5.14 -0.59
N ILE A 3 -7.54 3.95 -0.52
CA ILE A 3 -8.19 2.76 0.04
C ILE A 3 -7.69 2.60 1.48
N VAL A 4 -8.60 2.26 2.39
CA VAL A 4 -8.31 2.06 3.81
C VAL A 4 -8.58 0.62 4.20
N THR A 5 -7.72 0.04 5.02
CA THR A 5 -7.88 -1.29 5.59
C THR A 5 -7.39 -1.32 7.03
N TYR A 6 -7.74 -2.37 7.77
CA TYR A 6 -7.41 -2.49 9.19
C TYR A 6 -6.74 -3.83 9.47
N LEU A 7 -5.73 -3.80 10.34
CA LEU A 7 -5.14 -4.99 10.93
C LEU A 7 -4.95 -4.75 12.42
N PHE A 8 -5.69 -5.50 13.25
CA PHE A 8 -5.82 -5.24 14.69
C PHE A 8 -6.32 -3.81 14.98
N ASN A 9 -5.59 -3.04 15.80
CA ASN A 9 -5.90 -1.65 16.18
C ASN A 9 -5.11 -0.64 15.33
N ILE A 10 -4.80 -0.98 14.08
CA ILE A 10 -4.04 -0.16 13.16
C ILE A 10 -4.80 -0.03 11.84
N GLU A 11 -5.00 1.22 11.43
CA GLU A 11 -5.52 1.61 10.13
C GLU A 11 -4.36 1.80 9.14
N TYR A 12 -4.56 1.35 7.91
CA TYR A 12 -3.62 1.52 6.81
C TYR A 12 -4.33 2.17 5.63
N SER A 13 -3.83 3.34 5.23
CA SER A 13 -4.29 4.10 4.06
C SER A 13 -3.31 3.93 2.93
N TYR A 14 -3.79 3.68 1.71
CA TYR A 14 -2.94 3.48 0.53
C TYR A 14 -3.54 4.10 -0.73
N ASN A 15 -2.70 4.76 -1.52
CA ASN A 15 -3.03 5.26 -2.86
C ASN A 15 -1.92 4.87 -3.85
N PRO A 16 -2.18 3.95 -4.80
CA PRO A 16 -1.18 3.57 -5.79
C PRO A 16 -0.85 4.68 -6.79
N CYS A 17 -1.78 5.61 -7.03
CA CYS A 17 -1.75 6.48 -8.20
C CYS A 17 -1.25 7.90 -7.90
N LYS A 18 -1.64 8.46 -6.75
CA LYS A 18 -1.38 9.86 -6.42
C LYS A 18 -0.95 10.01 -4.96
N PRO A 19 -0.02 10.95 -4.67
CA PRO A 19 0.32 11.23 -3.29
C PRO A 19 -0.90 11.79 -2.56
N PHE A 20 -1.03 11.50 -1.28
CA PHE A 20 -2.06 12.08 -0.43
C PHE A 20 -1.49 12.57 0.90
N THR A 21 -2.32 13.34 1.60
CA THR A 21 -2.04 13.86 2.93
C THR A 21 -3.28 13.66 3.79
N GLU A 22 -3.14 13.05 4.96
CA GLU A 22 -4.27 12.85 5.90
C GLU A 22 -3.95 13.22 7.35
N LEU A 23 -2.67 13.19 7.76
CA LEU A 23 -2.20 13.58 9.08
C LEU A 23 -0.82 14.25 8.98
N PRO A 24 -0.35 14.98 10.02
CA PRO A 24 0.93 15.70 9.95
C PRO A 24 2.15 14.82 9.62
N SER A 25 2.14 13.55 10.03
CA SER A 25 3.20 12.58 9.76
C SER A 25 3.12 11.93 8.37
N CYS A 26 1.99 12.09 7.68
CA CYS A 26 1.67 11.45 6.41
C CYS A 26 1.37 12.51 5.37
N GLN A 27 2.42 13.19 4.92
CA GLN A 27 2.36 14.22 3.87
C GLN A 27 3.01 13.74 2.58
N GLY A 28 2.28 13.86 1.47
CA GLY A 28 2.76 13.44 0.14
C GLY A 28 3.09 11.95 0.05
N VAL A 29 2.36 11.12 0.81
CA VAL A 29 2.66 9.69 0.94
C VAL A 29 1.90 8.85 -0.07
N ALA A 30 2.46 7.68 -0.37
CA ALA A 30 1.73 6.59 -1.03
C ALA A 30 0.93 5.78 -0.02
N ALA A 31 1.43 5.68 1.22
CA ALA A 31 0.80 4.93 2.28
C ALA A 31 1.10 5.50 3.66
N CYS A 32 0.12 5.37 4.56
CA CYS A 32 0.20 5.78 5.95
C CYS A 32 -0.29 4.65 6.85
N GLN A 33 0.31 4.54 8.02
CA GLN A 33 -0.15 3.72 9.12
C GLN A 33 -0.64 4.63 10.22
N VAL A 34 -1.85 4.40 10.75
CA VAL A 34 -2.46 5.21 11.81
C VAL A 34 -2.97 4.29 12.92
N SER A 35 -2.74 4.63 14.19
CA SER A 35 -3.39 3.92 15.29
C SER A 35 -4.89 4.21 15.27
N THR A 36 -5.74 3.25 15.62
CA THR A 36 -7.21 3.46 15.57
C THR A 36 -7.70 4.56 16.53
N ASP A 37 -6.92 4.93 17.54
CA ASP A 37 -7.19 6.08 18.39
C ASP A 37 -6.68 7.42 17.82
N GLY A 38 -6.10 7.41 16.62
CA GLY A 38 -5.60 8.57 15.88
C GLY A 38 -4.36 9.24 16.49
N LYS A 39 -3.81 8.72 17.59
CA LYS A 39 -2.70 9.37 18.31
C LYS A 39 -1.35 9.20 17.65
N TYR A 40 -1.15 8.07 16.97
CA TYR A 40 0.10 7.74 16.31
C TYR A 40 -0.14 7.56 14.82
N SER A 41 0.73 8.16 14.03
CA SER A 41 0.70 8.01 12.59
C SER A 41 2.11 8.01 12.03
N PHE A 42 2.34 7.15 11.05
CA PHE A 42 3.64 6.93 10.44
C PHE A 42 3.47 6.87 8.93
N SER A 43 4.23 7.69 8.21
CA SER A 43 4.44 7.47 6.78
C SER A 43 5.19 6.15 6.60
N ILE A 44 4.66 5.26 5.77
CA ILE A 44 5.25 3.95 5.48
C ILE A 44 5.70 3.82 4.01
N GLY A 45 5.58 4.89 3.22
CA GLY A 45 6.12 4.97 1.87
C GLY A 45 5.76 6.28 1.17
N LYS A 46 6.72 6.88 0.46
CA LYS A 46 6.51 8.09 -0.36
C LYS A 46 6.10 7.74 -1.78
N GLN A 47 5.16 8.49 -2.37
CA GLN A 47 4.73 8.24 -3.76
C GLN A 47 5.88 8.38 -4.76
N GLU A 48 6.78 9.34 -4.57
CA GLU A 48 7.95 9.56 -5.44
C GLU A 48 8.96 8.40 -5.45
N SER A 49 8.89 7.52 -4.44
CA SER A 49 9.80 6.38 -4.30
C SER A 49 9.31 5.09 -4.98
N ALA A 50 8.15 5.16 -5.65
CA ALA A 50 7.51 4.00 -6.26
C ALA A 50 8.46 3.24 -7.21
N LYS A 51 8.64 1.95 -6.95
CA LYS A 51 9.38 1.02 -7.80
C LYS A 51 8.50 -0.16 -8.17
N TRP A 52 8.17 -0.26 -9.45
CA TRP A 52 7.36 -1.33 -10.00
C TRP A 52 8.21 -2.55 -10.32
N ASN A 53 7.70 -3.73 -9.97
CA ASN A 53 8.25 -5.01 -10.32
C ASN A 53 7.15 -5.82 -11.01
N SER A 54 7.37 -6.21 -12.26
CA SER A 54 6.41 -6.98 -13.06
C SER A 54 6.17 -8.41 -12.55
N GLY A 55 6.94 -8.84 -11.55
CA GLY A 55 7.01 -10.23 -11.14
C GLY A 55 8.03 -11.02 -11.97
N GLY A 56 8.33 -12.22 -11.49
CA GLY A 56 9.24 -13.19 -12.13
C GLY A 56 8.69 -14.60 -11.98
N ILE A 57 9.48 -15.61 -12.35
CA ILE A 57 9.06 -17.02 -12.21
C ILE A 57 8.79 -17.30 -10.71
N GLY A 58 7.51 -17.52 -10.36
CA GLY A 58 7.07 -17.79 -8.99
C GLY A 58 6.70 -16.57 -8.15
N GLY A 59 6.82 -15.34 -8.66
CA GLY A 59 6.46 -14.11 -7.96
C GLY A 59 5.50 -13.24 -8.77
N GLY A 60 4.39 -12.82 -8.17
CA GLY A 60 3.43 -11.90 -8.78
C GLY A 60 3.94 -10.46 -8.88
N PRO A 61 3.26 -9.60 -9.66
CA PRO A 61 3.60 -8.20 -9.77
C PRO A 61 3.48 -7.48 -8.42
N SER A 62 4.32 -6.49 -8.20
CA SER A 62 4.34 -5.71 -6.97
C SER A 62 4.85 -4.29 -7.20
N VAL A 63 4.55 -3.42 -6.25
CA VAL A 63 5.14 -2.09 -6.16
C VAL A 63 5.73 -1.89 -4.78
N THR A 64 6.93 -1.31 -4.75
CA THR A 64 7.66 -1.00 -3.52
C THR A 64 7.71 0.51 -3.32
N TYR A 65 7.52 0.95 -2.08
CA TYR A 65 7.67 2.34 -1.65
C TYR A 65 8.62 2.39 -0.45
N THR A 66 9.35 3.50 -0.32
CA THR A 66 10.27 3.73 0.79
C THR A 66 10.04 5.10 1.43
N ASP A 67 10.27 5.20 2.74
CA ASP A 67 10.38 6.47 3.47
C ASP A 67 11.39 6.33 4.62
N GLY A 68 12.59 6.89 4.42
CA GLY A 68 13.74 6.65 5.30
C GLY A 68 14.05 5.15 5.41
N PRO A 69 14.05 4.56 6.63
CA PRO A 69 14.29 3.13 6.82
C PRO A 69 13.08 2.24 6.50
N LYS A 70 11.89 2.83 6.28
CA LYS A 70 10.66 2.09 6.05
C LYS A 70 10.52 1.67 4.59
N THR A 71 10.10 0.43 4.40
CA THR A 71 9.80 -0.15 3.10
C THR A 71 8.42 -0.77 3.14
N LEU A 72 7.56 -0.37 2.19
CA LEU A 72 6.27 -1.00 1.95
C LEU A 72 6.34 -1.77 0.64
N VAL A 73 5.96 -3.05 0.68
CA VAL A 73 5.74 -3.88 -0.52
C VAL A 73 4.25 -4.15 -0.67
N VAL A 74 3.68 -3.72 -1.78
CA VAL A 74 2.29 -4.01 -2.15
C VAL A 74 2.29 -5.06 -3.25
N THR A 75 1.76 -6.24 -2.94
CA THR A 75 1.56 -7.31 -3.93
C THR A 75 0.25 -7.04 -4.68
N LEU A 76 0.31 -7.12 -6.01
CA LEU A 76 -0.82 -6.86 -6.89
C LEU A 76 -1.43 -8.18 -7.32
N VAL A 77 -2.72 -8.37 -7.02
CA VAL A 77 -3.48 -9.57 -7.37
C VAL A 77 -4.56 -9.21 -8.37
N CYS A 78 -4.41 -9.73 -9.59
CA CYS A 78 -5.37 -9.56 -10.67
C CYS A 78 -6.63 -10.37 -10.39
N VAL A 79 -7.78 -9.70 -10.39
CA VAL A 79 -9.12 -10.32 -10.41
C VAL A 79 -9.95 -9.73 -11.55
N LYS A 80 -10.76 -10.54 -12.22
CA LYS A 80 -11.59 -10.07 -13.35
C LYS A 80 -12.90 -9.38 -12.92
N ASN A 81 -13.27 -9.50 -11.65
CA ASN A 81 -14.50 -8.93 -11.11
C ASN A 81 -14.24 -7.52 -10.56
N GLU A 82 -15.29 -6.72 -10.39
CA GLU A 82 -15.22 -5.38 -9.77
C GLU A 82 -15.07 -5.49 -8.25
N THR A 83 -13.97 -6.06 -7.79
CA THR A 83 -13.63 -6.11 -6.37
C THR A 83 -12.32 -5.38 -6.16
N ASP A 84 -12.40 -4.31 -5.37
CA ASP A 84 -11.27 -3.51 -4.94
C ASP A 84 -11.05 -3.77 -3.46
N GLU A 85 -10.10 -4.66 -3.16
CA GLU A 85 -9.80 -5.06 -1.79
C GLU A 85 -8.33 -4.78 -1.47
N LEU A 86 -8.12 -4.01 -0.40
CA LEU A 86 -6.81 -3.82 0.18
C LEU A 86 -6.76 -4.57 1.50
N GLU A 87 -5.73 -5.40 1.66
CA GLU A 87 -5.44 -6.12 2.88
C GLU A 87 -4.08 -5.70 3.41
N ALA A 88 -4.04 -5.26 4.66
CA ALA A 88 -2.79 -5.08 5.38
C ALA A 88 -2.35 -6.43 5.93
N LEU A 89 -1.20 -6.92 5.47
CA LEU A 89 -0.54 -8.10 6.05
C LEU A 89 0.34 -7.70 7.25
N GLY A 90 0.47 -6.40 7.49
CA GLY A 90 1.18 -5.82 8.62
C GLY A 90 2.67 -5.66 8.38
N GLU A 91 3.37 -5.43 9.48
CA GLU A 91 4.82 -5.28 9.53
C GLU A 91 5.47 -6.67 9.72
N ALA A 92 6.04 -7.23 8.65
CA ALA A 92 6.61 -8.58 8.66
C ALA A 92 7.92 -8.64 9.46
N THR A 93 8.72 -7.58 9.37
CA THR A 93 9.92 -7.32 10.18
C THR A 93 9.99 -5.82 10.42
N THR A 94 10.76 -5.37 11.42
CA THR A 94 10.88 -3.93 11.73
C THR A 94 11.12 -3.09 10.47
N ASN A 95 10.32 -2.04 10.29
CA ASN A 95 10.27 -1.14 9.15
C ASN A 95 9.92 -1.77 7.79
N ASN A 96 9.43 -3.02 7.74
CA ASN A 96 9.06 -3.71 6.50
C ASN A 96 7.58 -4.10 6.50
N TYR A 97 6.80 -3.34 5.75
CA TYR A 97 5.36 -3.47 5.66
C TYR A 97 4.96 -4.25 4.41
N LYS A 98 3.91 -5.06 4.53
CA LYS A 98 3.33 -5.79 3.42
C LYS A 98 1.85 -5.52 3.31
N MET A 99 1.41 -5.27 2.09
CA MET A 99 -0.01 -5.17 1.73
C MET A 99 -0.29 -6.01 0.50
N ARG A 100 -1.55 -6.39 0.34
CA ARG A 100 -2.07 -7.05 -0.85
C ARG A 100 -3.21 -6.21 -1.40
N LEU A 101 -3.07 -5.78 -2.65
CA LEU A 101 -4.13 -5.12 -3.40
C LEU A 101 -4.69 -6.10 -4.41
N THR A 102 -5.94 -6.49 -4.21
CA THR A 102 -6.72 -7.29 -5.14
C THR A 102 -7.62 -6.35 -5.93
N ASN A 103 -7.38 -6.22 -7.24
CA ASN A 103 -8.09 -5.26 -8.07
C ASN A 103 -8.05 -5.68 -9.56
N LYS A 104 -9.08 -5.30 -10.33
CA LYS A 104 -9.08 -5.42 -11.80
C LYS A 104 -7.87 -4.73 -12.45
N CYS A 105 -7.43 -3.60 -11.91
CA CYS A 105 -6.30 -2.82 -12.37
C CYS A 105 -4.94 -3.51 -12.19
N ALA A 106 -4.86 -4.56 -11.38
CA ALA A 106 -3.65 -5.38 -11.32
C ALA A 106 -3.53 -6.35 -12.52
N CYS A 107 -4.62 -6.53 -13.28
CA CYS A 107 -4.58 -7.26 -14.54
C CYS A 107 -4.00 -6.38 -15.65
N TRP A 108 -3.33 -7.01 -16.62
CA TRP A 108 -2.93 -6.34 -17.86
C TRP A 108 -4.18 -5.78 -18.56
N ASP A 109 -4.13 -4.49 -18.92
CA ASP A 109 -5.25 -3.72 -19.50
C ASP A 109 -6.55 -3.76 -18.68
N GLY A 110 -6.48 -4.07 -17.37
CA GLY A 110 -7.67 -4.18 -16.51
C GLY A 110 -8.19 -2.85 -15.96
N CYS A 111 -7.40 -1.78 -16.07
CA CYS A 111 -7.85 -0.42 -15.78
C CYS A 111 -8.54 0.19 -17.01
N GLY A 112 -9.86 0.09 -17.06
CA GLY A 112 -10.75 0.79 -18.00
C GLY A 112 -11.83 1.55 -17.26
#